data_AF-A0A1Q3BGF4-F1
#
_entry.id   AF-A0A1Q3BGF4-F1
#
_cell.length_a   1.000
_cell.length_b   1.000
_cell.length_c   1.000
_cell.angle_alpha   90.00
_cell.angle_beta   90.00
_cell.angle_gamma   90.00
#
_symmetry.space_group_name_H-M   'P 1'
#
loop_
_entity.id
_entity.type
_entity.pdbx_description
1 polymer ?
#
loop_
_entity_poly.entity_id
_entity_poly.type
_entity_poly.pdbx_seq_one_letter_code
_entity_poly.pdbx_strand_id
1 'polypeptide(L)'
;ESLDHLFSECPYTARIWNHFISLCGFRRSCPGWGEESAWCIQRLKGNSFKIWITKLTLAAVVYHCLIERNNQLFNNSFRNFENMVLVIGVDIDGKCRGLSHVVDNQTNRDLFSKWNLPLSLLSLDGSMPLGC
;
A
#
# COMPACT_ATOMS: atom_id res chain seq x y z
N GLU A 1 15.28 -8.93 -14.78
CA GLU A 1 13.98 -9.28 -14.14
C GLU A 1 13.03 -8.11 -14.38
N SER A 2 11.80 -8.35 -14.85
CA SER A 2 10.79 -7.30 -15.11
C SER A 2 9.71 -7.31 -14.03
N LEU A 3 9.06 -6.16 -13.82
CA LEU A 3 7.92 -6.05 -12.89
C LEU A 3 6.76 -6.96 -13.27
N ASP A 4 6.63 -7.31 -14.56
CA ASP A 4 5.68 -8.32 -15.01
C ASP A 4 5.96 -9.67 -14.34
N HIS A 5 7.15 -10.26 -14.48
CA HIS A 5 7.48 -11.53 -13.80
C HIS A 5 7.36 -11.46 -12.26
N LEU A 6 7.57 -10.26 -11.69
CA LEU A 6 7.42 -10.05 -10.25
C LEU A 6 5.95 -10.21 -9.79
N PHE A 7 5.00 -9.63 -10.54
CA PHE A 7 3.61 -9.46 -10.14
C PHE A 7 2.58 -10.31 -10.91
N SER A 8 2.82 -10.67 -12.17
CA SER A 8 1.89 -11.49 -12.98
C SER A 8 2.08 -12.99 -12.76
N GLU A 9 3.30 -13.45 -12.49
CA GLU A 9 3.63 -14.88 -12.47
C GLU A 9 3.93 -15.43 -11.07
N CYS A 10 3.86 -14.59 -10.03
CA CYS A 10 4.19 -14.98 -8.66
C CYS A 10 2.94 -14.96 -7.77
N PRO A 11 2.33 -16.13 -7.46
CA PRO A 11 1.17 -16.22 -6.58
C PRO A 11 1.40 -15.61 -5.19
N TYR A 12 2.65 -15.67 -4.70
CA TYR A 12 3.04 -15.07 -3.44
C TYR A 12 2.91 -13.54 -3.44
N THR A 13 3.47 -12.89 -4.46
CA THR A 13 3.41 -11.43 -4.62
C THR A 13 1.97 -10.97 -4.86
N ALA A 14 1.22 -11.70 -5.69
CA ALA A 14 -0.19 -11.42 -5.93
C ALA A 14 -1.03 -11.50 -4.63
N ARG A 15 -0.76 -12.47 -3.76
CA ARG A 15 -1.43 -12.60 -2.46
C ARG A 15 -1.15 -11.39 -1.55
N ILE A 16 0.10 -10.93 -1.49
CA ILE A 16 0.48 -9.73 -0.70
C ILE A 16 -0.22 -8.49 -1.27
N TRP A 17 -0.17 -8.29 -2.59
CA TRP A 17 -0.84 -7.17 -3.25
C TRP A 17 -2.34 -7.14 -2.95
N ASN A 18 -3.03 -8.26 -3.15
CA ASN A 18 -4.47 -8.37 -2.94
C ASN A 18 -4.85 -8.13 -1.46
N HIS A 19 -4.03 -8.58 -0.51
CA HIS A 19 -4.23 -8.29 0.90
C HIS A 19 -4.25 -6.77 1.14
N PHE A 20 -3.20 -6.08 0.70
CA PHE A 20 -3.04 -4.65 0.96
C PHE A 20 -3.99 -3.73 0.18
N ILE A 21 -4.32 -4.06 -1.07
CA ILE A 21 -5.31 -3.29 -1.83
C ILE A 21 -6.71 -3.40 -1.20
N SER A 22 -7.02 -4.54 -0.57
CA SER A 22 -8.28 -4.74 0.15
C SER A 22 -8.40 -3.87 1.40
N LEU A 23 -7.28 -3.65 2.12
CA LEU A 23 -7.22 -2.71 3.25
C LEU A 23 -7.50 -1.27 2.80
N CYS A 24 -7.09 -0.91 1.59
CA CYS A 24 -7.42 0.39 0.97
C CYS A 24 -8.88 0.47 0.46
N GLY A 25 -9.66 -0.61 0.60
CA GLY A 25 -11.06 -0.65 0.21
C GLY A 25 -11.30 -0.89 -1.28
N PHE A 26 -10.35 -1.49 -1.99
CA PHE A 26 -10.56 -1.99 -3.35
C PHE A 26 -10.64 -3.51 -3.35
N ARG A 27 -11.65 -4.05 -4.03
CA ARG A 27 -11.78 -5.50 -4.27
C ARG A 27 -11.37 -5.77 -5.70
N ARG A 28 -10.12 -6.19 -5.90
CA ARG A 28 -9.55 -6.51 -7.20
C ARG A 28 -8.59 -7.70 -7.03
N SER A 29 -8.54 -8.55 -8.03
CA SER A 29 -7.48 -9.55 -8.19
C SER A 29 -6.47 -8.98 -9.16
N CYS A 30 -5.19 -8.93 -8.79
CA CYS A 30 -4.11 -8.51 -9.70
C CYS A 30 -4.13 -9.39 -10.97
N PRO A 31 -4.53 -8.86 -12.14
CA PRO A 31 -4.61 -9.63 -13.38
C PRO A 31 -3.27 -9.71 -14.14
N GLY A 32 -2.27 -8.98 -13.64
CA GLY A 32 -0.96 -8.80 -14.25
C GLY A 32 -0.49 -7.36 -14.10
N TRP A 33 0.83 -7.13 -14.14
CA TRP A 33 1.39 -5.81 -13.86
C TRP A 33 0.99 -4.73 -14.88
N GLY A 34 0.95 -5.06 -16.18
CA GLY A 34 0.51 -4.14 -17.21
C GLY A 34 -0.91 -3.57 -16.98
N GLU A 35 -1.88 -4.43 -16.69
CA GLU A 35 -3.25 -3.99 -16.42
C GLU A 35 -3.37 -3.31 -15.05
N GLU A 36 -2.68 -3.81 -14.02
CA GLU A 36 -2.72 -3.23 -12.68
C GLU A 36 -2.09 -1.82 -12.65
N SER A 37 -0.97 -1.62 -13.35
CA SER A 37 -0.32 -0.31 -13.47
C SER A 37 -1.19 0.69 -14.24
N ALA A 38 -1.84 0.26 -15.33
CA ALA A 38 -2.80 1.08 -16.05
C ALA A 38 -3.98 1.50 -15.14
N TRP A 39 -4.50 0.56 -14.35
CA TRP A 39 -5.53 0.85 -13.35
C TRP A 39 -5.06 1.87 -12.30
N CYS A 40 -3.84 1.71 -11.78
CA CYS A 40 -3.26 2.64 -10.82
C CYS A 40 -3.18 4.06 -11.38
N ILE A 41 -2.67 4.21 -12.61
CA ILE A 41 -2.55 5.52 -13.29
C ILE A 41 -3.91 6.17 -13.50
N GLN A 42 -4.92 5.38 -13.89
CA GLN A 42 -6.25 5.90 -14.16
C GLN A 42 -7.02 6.24 -12.88
N ARG A 43 -6.92 5.40 -11.84
CA ARG A 43 -7.79 5.46 -10.66
C ARG A 43 -7.19 6.21 -9.49
N LEU A 44 -5.86 6.24 -9.36
CA LEU A 44 -5.16 6.91 -8.27
C LEU A 44 -4.83 8.36 -8.61
N LYS A 45 -5.81 9.11 -9.13
CA LYS A 45 -5.69 10.53 -9.45
C LYS A 45 -6.22 11.38 -8.30
N GLY A 46 -5.56 12.51 -8.05
CA GLY A 46 -5.92 13.46 -6.98
C GLY A 46 -5.19 13.23 -5.66
N ASN A 47 -5.62 14.00 -4.65
CA ASN A 47 -4.89 14.24 -3.40
C ASN A 47 -5.68 13.85 -2.14
N SER A 48 -6.74 13.05 -2.28
CA SER A 48 -7.47 12.57 -1.10
C SER A 48 -6.61 11.58 -0.30
N PHE A 49 -6.84 11.51 1.01
CA PHE A 49 -6.12 10.57 1.88
C PHE A 49 -6.24 9.12 1.38
N LYS A 50 -7.43 8.70 0.93
CA LYS A 50 -7.63 7.38 0.32
C LYS A 50 -6.67 7.13 -0.86
N ILE A 51 -6.51 8.11 -1.75
CA ILE A 51 -5.62 7.98 -2.91
C ILE A 51 -4.16 7.95 -2.45
N TRP A 52 -3.79 8.81 -1.51
CA TRP A 52 -2.45 8.86 -0.94
C TRP A 52 -2.07 7.54 -0.25
N ILE A 53 -2.90 7.01 0.67
CA ILE A 53 -2.60 5.77 1.40
C ILE A 53 -2.55 4.57 0.44
N THR A 54 -3.37 4.58 -0.61
CA THR A 54 -3.31 3.53 -1.64
C THR A 54 -1.99 3.59 -2.40
N LYS A 55 -1.57 4.78 -2.87
CA LYS A 55 -0.26 4.93 -3.55
C LYS A 55 0.90 4.50 -2.66
N LEU A 56 0.89 4.94 -1.41
CA LEU A 56 1.90 4.58 -0.42
C LEU A 56 1.95 3.06 -0.23
N THR A 57 0.79 2.44 -0.04
CA THR A 57 0.65 1.00 0.15
C THR A 57 1.22 0.23 -1.04
N LEU A 58 0.86 0.61 -2.26
CA LEU A 58 1.35 -0.04 -3.47
C LEU A 58 2.87 0.11 -3.63
N ALA A 59 3.40 1.31 -3.37
CA ALA A 59 4.84 1.54 -3.41
C ALA A 59 5.58 0.69 -2.38
N ALA A 60 5.06 0.57 -1.16
CA ALA A 60 5.65 -0.25 -0.11
C ALA A 60 5.64 -1.75 -0.48
N VAL A 61 4.53 -2.26 -1.01
CA VAL A 61 4.44 -3.66 -1.47
C VAL A 61 5.47 -3.94 -2.57
N VAL A 62 5.57 -3.08 -3.59
CA VAL A 62 6.56 -3.23 -4.67
C VAL A 62 7.98 -3.23 -4.11
N TYR A 63 8.29 -2.27 -3.25
CA TYR A 63 9.61 -2.13 -2.65
C TYR A 63 10.02 -3.37 -1.84
N HIS A 64 9.16 -3.82 -0.92
CA HIS A 64 9.47 -4.98 -0.07
C HIS A 64 9.54 -6.28 -0.88
N CYS A 65 8.69 -6.47 -1.89
CA CYS A 65 8.76 -7.64 -2.77
C CYS A 65 10.03 -7.68 -3.62
N LEU A 66 10.51 -6.52 -4.10
CA LEU A 66 11.80 -6.42 -4.80
C LEU A 66 12.97 -6.75 -3.87
N ILE A 67 12.96 -6.22 -2.64
CA ILE A 67 13.98 -6.55 -1.63
C ILE A 67 13.98 -8.04 -1.31
N GLU A 68 12.79 -8.63 -1.16
CA GLU A 68 12.68 -10.04 -0.79
C GLU A 68 13.25 -10.96 -1.87
N ARG A 69 12.96 -10.66 -3.14
CA ARG A 69 13.57 -11.39 -4.25
C ARG A 69 15.09 -11.21 -4.31
N ASN A 70 15.59 -10.00 -4.09
CA ASN A 70 17.04 -9.78 -4.01
C ASN A 70 17.66 -10.62 -2.88
N ASN A 71 17.04 -10.65 -1.69
CA ASN A 71 17.50 -11.48 -0.58
C ASN A 71 17.44 -12.98 -0.90
N GLN A 72 16.44 -13.43 -1.64
CA GLN A 72 16.38 -14.83 -2.09
C GLN A 72 17.56 -15.16 -3.02
N LEU A 73 17.89 -14.26 -3.94
CA LEU A 73 18.98 -14.44 -4.91
C LEU A 73 20.38 -14.40 -4.26
N PHE A 74 20.60 -13.50 -3.31
CA PHE A 74 21.93 -13.25 -2.74
C PHE A 74 22.17 -13.92 -1.38
N ASN A 75 21.11 -14.15 -0.60
CA ASN A 75 21.19 -14.63 0.79
C ASN A 75 20.42 -15.94 1.03
N ASN A 76 19.77 -16.52 -0.01
CA ASN A 76 18.94 -17.74 0.08
C ASN A 76 17.92 -17.71 1.24
N SER A 77 17.42 -16.52 1.54
CA SER A 77 16.47 -16.25 2.62
C SER A 77 15.12 -15.88 2.03
N PHE A 78 14.04 -16.36 2.66
CA PHE A 78 12.67 -16.04 2.26
C PHE A 78 11.75 -15.84 3.47
N ARG A 79 11.07 -14.70 3.52
CA ARG A 79 10.04 -14.37 4.50
C ARG A 79 8.71 -14.99 4.08
N ASN A 80 8.02 -15.61 5.03
CA ASN A 80 6.66 -16.07 4.82
C ASN A 80 5.69 -14.88 4.69
N PHE A 81 4.45 -15.19 4.28
CA PHE A 81 3.41 -14.20 4.04
C PHE A 81 3.15 -13.30 5.26
N GLU A 82 3.04 -13.88 6.46
CA GLU A 82 2.75 -13.13 7.69
C GLU A 82 3.86 -12.13 8.02
N ASN A 83 5.13 -12.53 7.87
CA ASN A 83 6.27 -11.66 8.09
C ASN A 83 6.34 -10.52 7.06
N MET A 84 5.98 -10.79 5.81
CA MET A 84 5.91 -9.74 4.78
C MET A 84 4.79 -8.74 5.07
N VAL A 85 3.59 -9.22 5.42
CA VAL A 85 2.46 -8.37 5.80
C VAL A 85 2.83 -7.51 7.02
N LEU A 86 3.47 -8.09 8.03
CA LEU A 86 3.91 -7.35 9.21
C LEU A 86 4.90 -6.23 8.85
N VAL A 87 5.96 -6.54 8.10
CA VAL A 87 7.00 -5.55 7.78
C VAL A 87 6.47 -4.43 6.89
N ILE A 88 5.65 -4.76 5.87
CA ILE A 88 5.00 -3.74 5.03
C ILE A 88 4.03 -2.90 5.85
N GLY A 89 3.24 -3.53 6.73
CA GLY A 89 2.28 -2.85 7.59
C GLY A 89 2.94 -1.85 8.54
N VAL A 90 4.04 -2.23 9.18
CA VAL A 90 4.84 -1.35 10.05
C VAL A 90 5.43 -0.17 9.27
N ASP A 91 5.94 -0.41 8.07
CA ASP A 91 6.48 0.66 7.20
C ASP A 91 5.40 1.68 6.81
N ILE A 92 4.21 1.20 6.46
CA ILE A 92 3.08 2.08 6.11
C ILE A 92 2.59 2.84 7.36
N ASP A 93 2.41 2.16 8.50
CA ASP A 93 2.01 2.78 9.76
C ASP A 93 2.97 3.89 10.19
N GLY A 94 4.29 3.64 10.13
CA GLY A 94 5.31 4.63 10.45
C GLY A 94 5.19 5.89 9.58
N LYS A 95 4.91 5.74 8.29
CA LYS A 95 4.68 6.86 7.36
C LYS A 95 3.35 7.56 7.62
N CYS A 96 2.30 6.83 8.01
CA CYS A 96 1.01 7.40 8.39
C CYS A 96 1.08 8.23 9.67
N ARG A 97 1.91 7.86 10.64
CA ARG A 97 2.09 8.63 11.89
C ARG A 97 2.77 9.98 11.69
N GLY A 98 3.47 10.17 10.56
CA GLY A 98 4.01 11.47 10.16
C GLY A 98 2.96 12.41 9.56
N LEU A 99 1.73 11.95 9.36
CA LEU A 99 0.66 12.79 8.82
C LEU A 99 0.09 13.71 9.90
N SER A 100 -0.31 14.89 9.45
CA SER A 100 -1.12 15.83 10.23
C SER A 100 -2.27 16.30 9.36
N HIS A 101 -3.43 16.57 9.97
CA HIS A 101 -4.58 17.21 9.32
C HIS A 101 -5.23 16.39 8.18
N VAL A 102 -5.52 15.11 8.44
CA VAL A 102 -6.33 14.32 7.51
C VAL A 102 -7.80 14.70 7.68
N VAL A 103 -8.45 15.15 6.62
CA VAL A 103 -9.86 15.57 6.66
C VAL A 103 -10.75 14.49 7.27
N ASP A 104 -11.51 14.86 8.28
CA ASP A 104 -12.45 13.97 8.93
C ASP A 104 -13.69 13.74 8.05
N ASN A 105 -13.87 12.50 7.60
CA ASN A 105 -15.05 12.03 6.90
C ASN A 105 -15.17 10.51 7.06
N GLN A 106 -16.33 9.95 6.71
CA GLN A 106 -16.59 8.52 6.87
C GLN A 106 -15.55 7.64 6.15
N THR A 107 -15.13 8.01 4.93
CA THR A 107 -14.15 7.22 4.16
C THR A 107 -12.81 7.16 4.88
N ASN A 108 -12.34 8.27 5.44
CA ASN A 108 -11.08 8.33 6.17
C ASN A 108 -11.19 7.63 7.52
N ARG A 109 -12.32 7.74 8.24
CA ARG A 109 -12.58 6.99 9.47
C ARG A 109 -12.54 5.47 9.25
N ASP A 110 -13.15 4.99 8.17
CA ASP A 110 -13.13 3.57 7.81
C ASP A 110 -11.71 3.08 7.52
N LEU A 111 -10.90 3.88 6.82
CA LEU A 111 -9.50 3.58 6.57
C LEU A 111 -8.69 3.58 7.86
N PHE A 112 -8.87 4.58 8.72
CA PHE A 112 -8.17 4.64 10.01
C PHE A 112 -8.45 3.42 10.87
N SER A 113 -9.71 2.97 10.92
CA SER A 113 -10.09 1.74 11.61
C SER A 113 -9.38 0.51 11.03
N LYS A 114 -9.39 0.34 9.70
CA LYS A 114 -8.72 -0.79 9.02
C LYS A 114 -7.21 -0.82 9.25
N TRP A 115 -6.58 0.35 9.30
CA TRP A 115 -5.14 0.51 9.47
C TRP A 115 -4.73 0.69 10.94
N ASN A 116 -5.69 0.66 11.87
CA ASN A 116 -5.47 0.92 13.30
C ASN A 116 -4.72 2.25 13.58
N LEU A 117 -5.04 3.29 12.81
CA LEU A 117 -4.44 4.61 12.94
C LEU A 117 -5.12 5.43 14.04
N PRO A 118 -4.39 6.26 14.78
CA PRO A 118 -4.97 7.07 15.84
C PRO A 118 -5.90 8.15 15.26
N LEU A 119 -7.11 8.26 15.79
CA LEU A 119 -8.11 9.26 15.35
C LEU A 119 -7.64 10.70 15.56
N SER A 120 -6.60 10.94 16.37
CA SER A 120 -6.00 12.26 16.57
C SER A 120 -5.35 12.84 15.31
N LEU A 121 -5.09 12.03 14.27
CA LEU A 121 -4.59 12.56 12.98
C LEU A 121 -5.72 13.11 12.10
N LEU A 122 -6.99 12.92 12.50
CA LEU A 122 -8.14 13.50 11.80
C LEU A 122 -8.36 14.95 12.22
N SER A 123 -8.70 15.80 11.27
CA SER A 123 -9.03 17.21 11.51
C SER A 123 -10.28 17.66 10.75
N LEU A 124 -10.96 18.67 11.29
CA LEU A 124 -12.15 19.26 10.66
C LEU A 124 -11.80 20.25 9.54
N ASP A 125 -10.54 20.69 9.46
CA ASP A 125 -10.02 21.58 8.44
C ASP A 125 -9.40 20.81 7.26
N GLY A 126 -9.93 21.04 6.07
CA GLY A 126 -9.69 20.21 4.88
C GLY A 126 -8.31 20.32 4.20
N SER A 127 -7.41 21.12 4.75
CA SER A 127 -6.14 21.46 4.10
C SER A 127 -5.03 20.51 4.50
N MET A 128 -4.78 19.48 3.68
CA MET A 128 -3.48 18.79 3.73
C MET A 128 -2.37 19.82 3.42
N PRO A 129 -1.26 19.84 4.18
CA PRO A 129 -0.08 20.56 3.75
C PRO A 129 0.36 20.02 2.39
N LEU A 130 0.53 20.92 1.42
CA LEU A 130 1.11 20.60 0.13
C LEU A 130 2.57 20.19 0.34
N GLY A 131 2.84 18.89 0.30
CA GLY A 131 4.17 18.34 -0.03
C GLY A 131 4.93 17.66 1.10
N CYS A 132 5.48 16.49 0.78
CA CYS A 132 6.91 16.36 0.43
C CYS A 132 7.00 15.53 -0.86
#